data_AF-A0A6C0K4P8-F1
#
_entry.id   AF-A0A6C0K4P8-F1
#
_cell.length_a   1.000
_cell.length_b   1.000
_cell.length_c   1.000
_cell.angle_alpha   90.00
_cell.angle_beta   90.00
_cell.angle_gamma   90.00
#
_symmetry.space_group_name_H-M   'P 1'
#
loop_
_entity.id
_entity.type
_entity.pdbx_description
1 polymer ?
#
loop_
_entity_poly.entity_id
_entity_poly.type
_entity_poly.pdbx_seq_one_letter_code
_entity_poly.pdbx_strand_id
1 'polypeptide(L)'
;MTAVQNQVIQLSSDFTITPLRISTMTVTANWGMPIQRDSLFRQLRTQLIPIGYPGEGILKLEHNTEVFGACYKDLFTNRKATPKSFFNQSTIVLRRPTPTGWKELNMKIFGNGGIQMTGVTSQAFAVEGVEWLLAQIKRLPESPFTDTTKEAAVTKVSVSLINTDYSLSHDIQQDNLHRILMEEYNLFSMLEKTIYQGVNTKFFYNTNNKGTGICSCKGFCKGQGTGDGEGECKRITMSIFRTGKIIITGARTMDQIQAAYVFLNGVFRAHATEVLIKRV
;
A
#
# COMPACT_ATOMS: atom_id res chain seq x y z
N MET A 1 1.28 34.96 49.07
CA MET A 1 0.32 34.15 48.29
C MET A 1 1.04 33.67 47.05
N THR A 2 1.13 32.36 46.96
CA THR A 2 2.15 31.54 46.32
C THR A 2 2.05 31.54 44.80
N ALA A 3 3.18 31.81 44.14
CA ALA A 3 3.39 31.52 42.74
C ALA A 3 3.48 29.99 42.56
N VAL A 4 2.57 29.41 41.78
CA VAL A 4 2.70 28.04 41.29
C VAL A 4 3.32 28.14 39.90
N GLN A 5 4.64 27.96 39.86
CA GLN A 5 5.38 27.70 38.63
C GLN A 5 4.87 26.38 38.04
N ASN A 6 4.31 26.44 36.84
CA ASN A 6 4.14 25.28 35.97
C ASN A 6 5.53 24.72 35.66
N GLN A 7 5.90 23.63 36.34
CA GLN A 7 7.05 22.82 35.95
C GLN A 7 6.77 22.23 34.57
N VAL A 8 7.45 22.78 33.57
CA VAL A 8 7.67 22.12 32.29
C VAL A 8 8.51 20.89 32.59
N ILE A 9 7.90 19.72 32.61
CA ILE A 9 8.64 18.45 32.60
C ILE A 9 9.27 18.34 31.21
N GLN A 10 10.52 18.79 31.09
CA GLN A 10 11.37 18.51 29.94
C GLN A 10 11.66 17.00 29.91
N LEU A 11 10.86 16.24 29.17
CA LEU A 11 11.24 14.90 28.72
C LEU A 11 12.22 15.07 27.56
N SER A 12 13.52 15.06 27.90
CA SER A 12 14.60 15.00 26.93
C SER A 12 14.50 13.70 26.14
N SER A 13 14.13 13.80 24.87
CA SER A 13 14.35 12.70 23.94
C SER A 13 15.01 13.26 22.68
N ASP A 14 16.34 13.13 22.68
CA ASP A 14 17.28 13.67 21.70
C ASP A 14 17.25 12.88 20.38
N PHE A 15 16.06 12.50 19.90
CA PHE A 15 15.90 11.75 18.64
C PHE A 15 14.97 12.48 17.68
N THR A 16 15.31 12.39 16.39
CA THR A 16 14.53 12.99 15.32
C THR A 16 13.73 11.91 14.59
N ILE A 17 12.53 12.29 14.18
CA ILE A 17 11.59 11.45 13.44
C ILE A 17 11.39 12.11 12.08
N THR A 18 11.65 11.39 10.99
CA THR A 18 11.39 11.93 9.66
C THR A 18 9.88 12.05 9.42
N PRO A 19 9.43 12.99 8.58
CA PRO A 19 8.05 13.03 8.13
C PRO A 19 7.63 11.70 7.51
N LEU A 20 6.35 11.37 7.67
CA LEU A 20 5.76 10.17 7.10
C LEU A 20 5.67 10.32 5.57
N ARG A 21 6.19 9.33 4.84
CA ARG A 21 6.20 9.30 3.38
C ARG A 21 5.31 8.16 2.87
N ILE A 22 4.46 8.44 1.89
CA ILE A 22 3.76 7.38 1.14
C ILE A 22 4.77 6.74 0.19
N SER A 23 5.10 5.47 0.43
CA SER A 23 5.99 4.72 -0.46
C SER A 23 5.24 4.26 -1.71
N THR A 24 4.09 3.63 -1.51
CA THR A 24 3.20 3.13 -2.57
C THR A 24 1.77 3.01 -2.06
N MET A 25 0.81 2.90 -2.97
CA MET A 25 -0.56 2.53 -2.68
C MET A 25 -1.06 1.49 -3.69
N THR A 26 -2.15 0.84 -3.33
CA THR A 26 -2.96 0.00 -4.22
C THR A 26 -4.30 0.68 -4.42
N VAL A 27 -4.61 0.99 -5.66
CA VAL A 27 -5.88 1.60 -6.07
C VAL A 27 -6.68 0.56 -6.81
N THR A 28 -7.98 0.56 -6.60
CA THR A 28 -8.95 -0.28 -7.32
C THR A 28 -9.94 0.60 -8.06
N ALA A 29 -10.38 0.14 -9.23
CA ALA A 29 -11.39 0.81 -10.06
C ALA A 29 -12.23 -0.25 -10.79
N ASN A 30 -13.27 0.17 -11.50
CA ASN A 30 -14.10 -0.70 -12.31
C ASN A 30 -14.59 0.03 -13.57
N TRP A 31 -14.70 -0.66 -14.70
CA TRP A 31 -15.23 -0.07 -15.94
C TRP A 31 -16.77 -0.04 -16.05
N GLY A 32 -17.47 -0.48 -15.00
CA GLY A 32 -18.92 -0.55 -14.92
C GLY A 32 -19.53 -1.77 -15.62
N MET A 33 -18.73 -2.56 -16.34
CA MET A 33 -19.21 -3.71 -17.11
C MET A 33 -18.15 -4.80 -17.30
N PRO A 34 -18.55 -6.06 -17.54
CA PRO A 34 -17.63 -7.14 -17.83
C PRO A 34 -16.84 -6.94 -19.13
N ILE A 35 -15.67 -7.58 -19.20
CA ILE A 35 -14.75 -7.48 -20.31
C ILE A 35 -14.21 -8.86 -20.70
N GLN A 36 -14.20 -9.14 -22.00
CA GLN A 36 -13.62 -10.34 -22.61
C GLN A 36 -12.10 -10.19 -22.71
N ARG A 37 -11.40 -10.71 -21.70
CA ARG A 37 -9.95 -10.58 -21.54
C ARG A 37 -9.14 -11.18 -22.71
N ASP A 38 -9.58 -12.30 -23.28
CA ASP A 38 -8.92 -12.92 -24.43
C ASP A 38 -8.98 -12.01 -25.68
N SER A 39 -10.15 -11.41 -25.94
CA SER A 39 -10.33 -10.46 -27.03
C SER A 39 -9.49 -9.19 -26.82
N LEU A 40 -9.51 -8.64 -25.59
CA LEU A 40 -8.69 -7.50 -25.20
C LEU A 40 -7.20 -7.77 -25.43
N PHE A 41 -6.69 -8.87 -24.89
CA PHE A 41 -5.27 -9.20 -24.90
C PHE A 41 -4.75 -9.43 -26.32
N ARG A 42 -5.50 -10.17 -27.14
CA ARG A 42 -5.19 -10.40 -28.56
C ARG A 42 -5.04 -9.09 -29.33
N GLN A 43 -5.95 -8.14 -29.10
CA GLN A 43 -5.95 -6.86 -29.81
C GLN A 43 -4.89 -5.88 -29.30
N LEU A 44 -4.65 -5.81 -27.98
CA LEU A 44 -3.63 -4.93 -27.41
C LEU A 44 -2.19 -5.34 -27.72
N ARG A 45 -1.95 -6.60 -28.10
CA ARG A 45 -0.63 -7.10 -28.47
C ARG A 45 0.03 -6.25 -29.57
N THR A 46 -0.74 -5.69 -30.49
CA THR A 46 -0.23 -4.86 -31.60
C THR A 46 0.14 -3.44 -31.17
N GLN A 47 -0.22 -3.03 -29.94
CA GLN A 47 0.03 -1.71 -29.38
C GLN A 47 1.20 -1.68 -28.39
N LEU A 48 1.95 -2.78 -28.27
CA LEU A 48 3.12 -2.86 -27.41
C LEU A 48 4.25 -1.95 -27.92
N ILE A 49 4.86 -1.22 -27.01
CA ILE A 49 6.08 -0.45 -27.26
C ILE A 49 7.29 -1.16 -26.62
N PRO A 50 8.47 -1.12 -27.26
CA PRO A 50 9.69 -1.63 -26.65
C PRO A 50 10.12 -0.75 -25.47
N ILE A 51 10.86 -1.32 -24.51
CA ILE A 51 11.31 -0.58 -23.31
C ILE A 51 12.10 0.69 -23.67
N GLY A 52 12.90 0.68 -24.74
CA GLY A 52 13.66 1.85 -25.18
C GLY A 52 12.84 2.93 -25.89
N TYR A 53 11.55 2.72 -26.15
CA TYR A 53 10.73 3.68 -26.88
C TYR A 53 10.56 5.00 -26.09
N PRO A 54 10.83 6.17 -26.71
CA PRO A 54 10.81 7.46 -26.03
C PRO A 54 9.38 8.04 -25.91
N GLY A 55 8.43 7.22 -25.45
CA GLY A 55 7.02 7.62 -25.33
C GLY A 55 6.24 6.80 -24.30
N GLU A 56 5.00 7.23 -24.05
CA GLU A 56 4.02 6.47 -23.28
C GLU A 56 3.44 5.31 -24.10
N GLY A 57 2.97 4.27 -23.42
CA GLY A 57 2.37 3.12 -24.08
C GLY A 57 2.30 1.89 -23.20
N ILE A 58 1.98 0.76 -23.82
CA ILE A 58 1.91 -0.54 -23.17
C ILE A 58 3.28 -1.20 -23.28
N LEU A 59 3.91 -1.49 -22.14
CA LEU A 59 5.22 -2.15 -22.11
C LEU A 59 5.11 -3.67 -22.05
N LYS A 60 4.10 -4.17 -21.32
CA LYS A 60 3.95 -5.59 -21.03
C LYS A 60 2.50 -6.01 -20.94
N LEU A 61 2.21 -7.19 -21.45
CA LEU A 61 0.94 -7.88 -21.27
C LEU A 61 1.23 -9.30 -20.75
N GLU A 62 0.50 -9.74 -19.73
CA GLU A 62 0.51 -11.11 -19.22
C GLU A 62 -0.93 -11.62 -19.17
N HIS A 63 -1.21 -12.76 -19.81
CA HIS A 63 -2.52 -13.39 -19.77
C HIS A 63 -2.37 -14.90 -19.87
N ASN A 64 -2.99 -15.64 -18.95
CA ASN A 64 -2.76 -17.07 -18.79
C ASN A 64 -1.25 -17.38 -18.69
N THR A 65 -0.71 -18.18 -19.61
CA THR A 65 0.71 -18.53 -19.70
C THR A 65 1.49 -17.64 -20.66
N GLU A 66 0.82 -16.75 -21.38
CA GLU A 66 1.44 -15.89 -22.38
C GLU A 66 1.93 -14.58 -21.77
N VAL A 67 3.15 -14.20 -22.12
CA VAL A 67 3.77 -12.94 -21.71
C VAL A 67 4.34 -12.27 -22.96
N PHE A 68 3.92 -11.03 -23.22
CA PHE A 68 4.43 -10.21 -24.30
C PHE A 68 5.00 -8.90 -23.78
N GLY A 69 6.07 -8.42 -24.42
CA GLY A 69 6.80 -7.24 -23.97
C GLY A 69 7.58 -7.49 -22.68
N ALA A 70 8.11 -6.43 -22.10
CA ALA A 70 8.91 -6.48 -20.88
C ALA A 70 8.78 -5.16 -20.12
N CYS A 71 8.90 -5.20 -18.80
CA CYS A 71 9.00 -3.99 -17.97
C CYS A 71 10.38 -3.85 -17.34
N TYR A 72 10.65 -2.68 -16.74
CA TYR A 72 11.90 -2.39 -16.05
C TYR A 72 12.25 -3.48 -15.04
N LYS A 73 11.27 -3.92 -14.23
CA LYS A 73 11.50 -4.98 -13.25
C LYS A 73 11.95 -6.30 -13.89
N ASP A 74 11.48 -6.65 -15.07
CA ASP A 74 11.90 -7.91 -15.72
C ASP A 74 13.36 -7.87 -16.18
N LEU A 75 13.86 -6.69 -16.55
CA LEU A 75 15.27 -6.53 -16.95
C LEU A 75 16.23 -6.60 -15.76
N PHE A 76 15.83 -6.04 -14.61
CA PHE A 76 16.71 -5.88 -13.44
C PHE A 76 16.47 -6.91 -12.34
N THR A 77 15.44 -7.74 -12.44
CA THR A 77 15.20 -8.84 -11.50
C THR A 77 15.24 -10.15 -12.25
N ASN A 78 16.08 -11.10 -11.81
CA ASN A 78 16.17 -12.47 -12.35
C ASN A 78 14.91 -13.28 -12.04
N ARG A 79 13.77 -12.84 -12.58
CA ARG A 79 12.46 -13.41 -12.28
C ARG A 79 12.31 -14.71 -13.05
N LYS A 80 12.32 -15.84 -12.34
CA LYS A 80 11.95 -17.14 -12.93
C LYS A 80 10.46 -17.10 -13.32
N ALA A 81 10.16 -17.47 -14.57
CA ALA A 81 8.78 -17.65 -15.01
C ALA A 81 8.08 -18.64 -14.07
N THR A 82 7.02 -18.18 -13.40
CA THR A 82 6.31 -19.02 -12.43
C THR A 82 5.29 -19.88 -13.19
N PRO A 83 5.30 -21.22 -13.04
CA PRO A 83 4.44 -22.10 -13.82
C PRO A 83 2.94 -21.98 -13.48
N LYS A 84 2.59 -21.33 -12.38
CA LYS A 84 1.20 -21.09 -11.99
C LYS A 84 0.72 -19.75 -12.55
N SER A 85 -0.05 -19.79 -13.63
CA SER A 85 -0.79 -18.63 -14.12
C SER A 85 -1.95 -18.32 -13.17
N PHE A 86 -2.09 -17.06 -12.78
CA PHE A 86 -3.27 -16.57 -12.05
C PHE A 86 -4.41 -16.39 -13.06
N PHE A 87 -5.17 -17.46 -13.31
CA PHE A 87 -6.13 -17.57 -14.42
C PHE A 87 -7.24 -16.49 -14.46
N ASN A 88 -7.60 -15.93 -13.30
CA ASN A 88 -8.70 -14.95 -13.22
C ASN A 88 -8.28 -13.48 -13.38
N GLN A 89 -7.06 -13.21 -13.87
CA GLN A 89 -6.65 -11.85 -14.21
C GLN A 89 -5.80 -11.78 -15.48
N SER A 90 -5.78 -10.62 -16.11
CA SER A 90 -4.76 -10.24 -17.09
C SER A 90 -3.94 -9.09 -16.49
N THR A 91 -2.62 -9.13 -16.62
CA THR A 91 -1.74 -8.06 -16.14
C THR A 91 -1.31 -7.19 -17.33
N ILE A 92 -1.41 -5.88 -17.19
CA ILE A 92 -0.93 -4.89 -18.15
C ILE A 92 0.04 -3.97 -17.42
N VAL A 93 1.22 -3.73 -17.99
CA VAL A 93 2.14 -2.70 -17.51
C VAL A 93 2.16 -1.55 -18.48
N LEU A 94 1.69 -0.39 -18.02
CA LEU A 94 1.69 0.86 -18.78
C LEU A 94 2.89 1.70 -18.41
N ARG A 95 3.44 2.45 -19.37
CA ARG A 95 4.32 3.59 -19.12
C ARG A 95 3.52 4.87 -19.25
N ARG A 96 3.48 5.66 -18.18
CA ARG A 96 2.81 6.97 -18.15
C ARG A 96 3.82 8.07 -17.84
N PRO A 97 3.64 9.29 -18.40
CA PRO A 97 4.49 10.43 -18.09
C PRO A 97 4.23 10.90 -16.66
N THR A 98 5.26 11.49 -16.07
CA THR A 98 5.25 12.16 -14.76
C THR A 98 6.10 13.43 -14.88
N PRO A 99 5.97 14.41 -13.96
CA PRO A 99 6.79 15.62 -14.01
C PRO A 99 8.31 15.38 -14.02
N THR A 100 8.76 14.24 -13.49
CA THR A 100 10.18 13.88 -13.37
C THR A 100 10.62 12.81 -14.36
N GLY A 101 9.80 12.46 -15.37
CA GLY A 101 10.13 11.45 -16.37
C GLY A 101 9.01 10.42 -16.56
N TRP A 102 9.36 9.14 -16.68
CA TRP A 102 8.39 8.07 -16.93
C TRP A 102 8.18 7.19 -15.71
N LYS A 103 6.95 6.72 -15.50
CA LYS A 103 6.63 5.77 -14.45
C LYS A 103 5.80 4.61 -14.98
N GLU A 104 6.15 3.42 -14.52
CA GLU A 104 5.41 2.20 -14.83
C GLU A 104 4.21 2.04 -13.89
N LEU A 105 3.06 1.72 -14.47
CA LEU A 105 1.81 1.42 -13.79
C LEU A 105 1.46 -0.04 -14.04
N ASN A 106 1.50 -0.87 -12.99
CA ASN A 106 1.08 -2.26 -13.06
C ASN A 106 -0.41 -2.37 -12.78
N MET A 107 -1.18 -2.85 -13.76
CA MET A 107 -2.62 -3.00 -13.71
C MET A 107 -3.01 -4.47 -13.86
N LYS A 108 -3.88 -4.94 -12.99
CA LYS A 108 -4.55 -6.24 -13.08
C LYS A 108 -5.99 -6.01 -13.48
N ILE A 109 -6.43 -6.67 -14.54
CA ILE A 109 -7.78 -6.56 -15.10
C ILE A 109 -8.51 -7.89 -14.85
N PHE A 110 -9.72 -7.79 -14.33
CA PHE A 110 -10.59 -8.92 -14.01
C PHE A 110 -11.78 -8.98 -14.98
N GLY A 111 -12.31 -10.17 -15.23
CA GLY A 111 -13.39 -10.37 -16.23
C GLY A 111 -14.68 -9.60 -15.92
N ASN A 112 -14.92 -9.25 -14.66
CA ASN A 112 -16.06 -8.41 -14.23
C ASN A 112 -15.83 -6.90 -14.44
N GLY A 113 -14.78 -6.51 -15.16
CA GLY A 113 -14.39 -5.11 -15.37
C GLY A 113 -13.67 -4.49 -14.18
N GLY A 114 -13.40 -5.26 -13.11
CA GLY A 114 -12.59 -4.82 -11.98
C GLY A 114 -11.14 -4.59 -12.37
N ILE A 115 -10.52 -3.62 -11.74
CA ILE A 115 -9.14 -3.20 -12.01
C ILE A 115 -8.43 -2.99 -10.68
N GLN A 116 -7.22 -3.54 -10.56
CA GLN A 116 -6.33 -3.28 -9.44
C GLN A 116 -5.00 -2.72 -9.96
N MET A 117 -4.57 -1.59 -9.41
CA MET A 117 -3.31 -0.94 -9.71
C MET A 117 -2.40 -0.99 -8.49
N THR A 118 -1.17 -1.43 -8.67
CA THR A 118 -0.19 -1.56 -7.57
C THR A 118 1.06 -0.73 -7.83
N GLY A 119 1.73 -0.32 -6.75
CA GLY A 119 2.98 0.45 -6.85
C GLY A 119 2.79 1.90 -7.28
N VAL A 120 1.57 2.44 -7.20
CA VAL A 120 1.29 3.85 -7.54
C VAL A 120 1.59 4.76 -6.36
N THR A 121 1.89 6.03 -6.61
CA THR A 121 2.20 7.01 -5.56
C THR A 121 1.06 8.00 -5.31
N SER A 122 0.09 8.09 -6.21
CA SER A 122 -1.10 8.90 -6.04
C SER A 122 -2.29 8.23 -6.70
N GLN A 123 -3.49 8.52 -6.18
CA GLN A 123 -4.74 8.05 -6.76
C GLN A 123 -4.99 8.67 -8.13
N ALA A 124 -4.66 9.96 -8.32
CA ALA A 124 -4.80 10.65 -9.60
C ALA A 124 -4.02 9.96 -10.73
N PHE A 125 -2.73 9.64 -10.50
CA PHE A 125 -1.90 8.93 -11.47
C PHE A 125 -2.48 7.55 -11.85
N ALA A 126 -3.09 6.87 -10.88
CA ALA A 126 -3.74 5.59 -11.12
C ALA A 126 -4.99 5.74 -12.01
N VAL A 127 -5.83 6.74 -11.72
CA VAL A 127 -7.05 7.05 -12.49
C VAL A 127 -6.70 7.45 -13.92
N GLU A 128 -5.75 8.38 -14.10
CA GLU A 128 -5.28 8.80 -15.44
C GLU A 128 -4.80 7.62 -16.28
N GLY A 129 -4.10 6.65 -15.66
CA GLY A 129 -3.66 5.44 -16.36
C GLY A 129 -4.82 4.53 -16.78
N VAL A 130 -5.85 4.40 -15.95
CA VAL A 130 -7.06 3.62 -16.29
C VAL A 130 -7.85 4.28 -17.41
N GLU A 131 -8.02 5.60 -17.34
CA GLU A 131 -8.71 6.39 -18.36
C GLU A 131 -7.98 6.32 -19.70
N TRP A 132 -6.66 6.44 -19.67
CA TRP A 132 -5.85 6.29 -20.88
C TRP A 132 -6.00 4.90 -21.50
N LEU A 133 -5.95 3.84 -20.69
CA LEU A 133 -6.14 2.48 -21.18
C LEU A 133 -7.55 2.28 -21.74
N LEU A 134 -8.58 2.81 -21.06
CA LEU A 134 -9.94 2.78 -21.55
C LEU A 134 -10.06 3.49 -22.91
N ALA A 135 -9.40 4.62 -23.10
CA ALA A 135 -9.35 5.31 -24.39
C ALA A 135 -8.66 4.49 -25.48
N GLN A 136 -7.59 3.74 -25.16
CA GLN A 136 -6.98 2.81 -26.13
C GLN A 136 -7.92 1.65 -26.47
N ILE A 137 -8.65 1.12 -25.48
CA ILE A 137 -9.61 0.04 -25.68
C ILE A 137 -10.76 0.50 -26.59
N LYS A 138 -11.26 1.73 -26.42
CA LYS A 138 -12.32 2.30 -27.28
C LYS A 138 -11.90 2.47 -28.75
N ARG A 139 -10.60 2.48 -29.04
CA ARG A 139 -10.04 2.58 -30.40
C ARG A 139 -9.78 1.22 -31.05
N LEU A 140 -10.03 0.12 -30.33
CA LEU A 140 -9.83 -1.21 -30.88
C LEU A 140 -10.84 -1.52 -31.99
N PRO A 141 -10.46 -2.31 -33.00
CA PRO A 141 -11.38 -2.72 -34.08
C PRO A 141 -12.66 -3.40 -33.57
N GLU A 142 -12.53 -4.21 -32.51
CA GLU A 142 -13.63 -4.92 -31.88
C GLU A 142 -13.69 -4.55 -30.39
N SER A 143 -14.85 -4.13 -29.90
CA SER A 143 -15.03 -3.83 -28.48
C SER A 143 -14.88 -5.10 -27.64
N PRO A 144 -13.96 -5.16 -26.67
CA PRO A 144 -13.84 -6.31 -25.78
C PRO A 144 -14.88 -6.27 -24.64
N PHE A 145 -15.69 -5.22 -24.52
CA PHE A 145 -16.73 -5.15 -23.49
C PHE A 145 -17.93 -6.01 -23.87
N THR A 146 -18.52 -6.69 -22.88
CA THR A 146 -19.63 -7.64 -23.13
C THR A 146 -20.95 -6.96 -23.46
N ASP A 147 -21.15 -5.73 -23.00
CA ASP A 147 -22.37 -4.94 -23.24
C ASP A 147 -22.01 -3.72 -24.07
N THR A 148 -22.31 -3.76 -25.36
CA THR A 148 -22.06 -2.66 -26.30
C THR A 148 -23.15 -1.58 -26.26
N THR A 149 -24.22 -1.78 -25.49
CA THR A 149 -25.31 -0.80 -25.37
C THR A 149 -25.00 0.29 -24.33
N LYS A 150 -24.02 0.03 -23.45
CA LYS A 150 -23.57 0.95 -22.41
C LYS A 150 -22.18 1.46 -22.71
N GLU A 151 -21.91 2.68 -22.27
CA GLU A 151 -20.57 3.25 -22.34
C GLU A 151 -19.74 2.83 -21.12
N ALA A 152 -18.58 2.22 -21.37
CA ALA A 152 -17.62 1.94 -20.32
C ALA A 152 -17.03 3.25 -19.76
N ALA A 153 -16.99 3.35 -18.44
CA ALA A 153 -16.51 4.51 -17.70
C ALA A 153 -15.75 4.07 -16.44
N VAL A 154 -14.80 4.88 -15.99
CA VAL A 154 -14.05 4.59 -14.76
C VAL A 154 -14.93 4.90 -13.55
N THR A 155 -15.27 3.87 -12.79
CA THR A 155 -16.15 3.93 -11.62
C THR A 155 -15.52 3.23 -10.42
N LYS A 156 -16.11 3.40 -9.23
CA LYS A 156 -15.73 2.69 -7.99
C LYS A 156 -14.24 2.83 -7.64
N VAL A 157 -13.65 3.98 -7.94
CA VAL A 157 -12.26 4.27 -7.60
C VAL A 157 -12.11 4.31 -6.09
N SER A 158 -11.20 3.50 -5.55
CA SER A 158 -10.95 3.43 -4.12
C SER A 158 -9.52 3.02 -3.81
N VAL A 159 -8.98 3.54 -2.70
CA VAL A 159 -7.67 3.12 -2.18
C VAL A 159 -7.88 1.89 -1.31
N SER A 160 -7.28 0.77 -1.72
CA SER A 160 -7.39 -0.51 -1.04
C SER A 160 -6.30 -0.72 0.02
N LEU A 161 -5.11 -0.15 -0.21
CA LEU A 161 -3.94 -0.28 0.65
C LEU A 161 -3.03 0.93 0.50
N ILE A 162 -2.58 1.50 1.61
CA ILE A 162 -1.51 2.51 1.65
C ILE A 162 -0.31 1.88 2.36
N ASN A 163 0.87 2.02 1.74
CA ASN A 163 2.15 1.69 2.34
C ASN A 163 2.91 2.98 2.61
N THR A 164 3.33 3.18 3.84
CA THR A 164 4.10 4.37 4.24
C THR A 164 5.37 3.95 4.96
N ASP A 165 6.38 4.80 4.88
CA ASP A 165 7.63 4.60 5.58
C ASP A 165 8.12 5.90 6.22
N TYR A 166 8.85 5.76 7.32
CA TYR A 166 9.55 6.84 7.99
C TYR A 166 10.74 6.27 8.78
N SER A 167 11.56 7.14 9.35
CA SER A 167 12.78 6.77 10.05
C SER A 167 12.95 7.52 11.36
N LEU A 168 13.55 6.83 12.32
CA LEU A 168 14.14 7.42 13.51
C LEU A 168 15.64 7.63 13.30
N SER A 169 16.21 8.65 13.95
CA SER A 169 17.67 8.85 13.96
C SER A 169 18.43 7.82 14.80
N HIS A 170 17.72 6.97 15.54
CA HIS A 170 18.27 5.99 16.47
C HIS A 170 18.02 4.56 15.97
N ASP A 171 18.83 3.63 16.47
CA ASP A 171 18.56 2.21 16.36
C ASP A 171 17.58 1.78 17.46
N ILE A 172 16.96 0.62 17.28
CA ILE A 172 15.87 0.12 18.13
C ILE A 172 16.31 -1.17 18.82
N GLN A 173 16.21 -1.19 20.15
CA GLN A 173 16.27 -2.39 20.97
C GLN A 173 14.95 -3.16 20.77
N GLN A 174 14.97 -4.12 19.86
CA GLN A 174 13.75 -4.81 19.38
C GLN A 174 13.11 -5.71 20.43
N ASP A 175 13.90 -6.36 21.28
CA ASP A 175 13.40 -7.28 22.31
C ASP A 175 12.62 -6.52 23.40
N ASN A 176 13.14 -5.38 23.84
CA ASN A 176 12.51 -4.46 24.78
C ASN A 176 11.25 -3.86 24.17
N LEU A 177 11.32 -3.36 22.92
CA LEU A 177 10.13 -2.84 22.24
C LEU A 177 9.04 -3.91 22.11
N HIS A 178 9.41 -5.13 21.71
CA HIS A 178 8.47 -6.24 21.59
C HIS A 178 7.78 -6.54 22.92
N ARG A 179 8.57 -6.64 24.00
CA ARG A 179 8.06 -6.86 25.36
C ARG A 179 7.13 -5.74 25.82
N ILE A 180 7.54 -4.47 25.68
CA ILE A 180 6.74 -3.30 26.06
C ILE A 180 5.40 -3.27 25.32
N LEU A 181 5.42 -3.50 23.99
CA LEU A 181 4.19 -3.52 23.19
C LEU A 181 3.21 -4.61 23.65
N MET A 182 3.70 -5.76 24.09
CA MET A 182 2.86 -6.85 24.59
C MET A 182 2.37 -6.62 26.02
N GLU A 183 3.28 -6.29 26.94
CA GLU A 183 3.01 -6.26 28.38
C GLU A 183 2.32 -4.96 28.82
N GLU A 184 2.75 -3.81 28.29
CA GLU A 184 2.26 -2.50 28.74
C GLU A 184 1.13 -1.99 27.85
N TYR A 185 1.24 -2.20 26.53
CA TYR A 185 0.25 -1.73 25.56
C TYR A 185 -0.73 -2.81 25.10
N ASN A 186 -0.58 -4.06 25.55
CA ASN A 186 -1.47 -5.19 25.20
C ASN A 186 -1.70 -5.35 23.69
N LEU A 187 -0.71 -5.00 22.86
CA LEU A 187 -0.76 -5.17 21.43
C LEU A 187 -0.22 -6.53 21.02
N PHE A 188 -0.79 -7.07 19.94
CA PHE A 188 -0.15 -8.17 19.24
C PHE A 188 1.19 -7.70 18.69
N SER A 189 2.26 -8.43 19.02
CA SER A 189 3.62 -8.19 18.55
C SER A 189 4.29 -9.52 18.25
N MET A 190 5.06 -9.58 17.16
CA MET A 190 5.81 -10.75 16.74
C MET A 190 7.25 -10.34 16.44
N LEU A 191 8.21 -11.04 17.03
CA LEU A 191 9.65 -10.86 16.81
C LEU A 191 10.31 -12.20 16.52
N GLU A 192 10.30 -12.60 15.26
CA GLU A 192 10.93 -13.84 14.77
C GLU A 192 12.14 -13.51 13.91
N LYS A 193 13.31 -13.27 14.54
CA LYS A 193 14.51 -12.72 13.87
C LYS A 193 15.05 -13.59 12.71
N THR A 194 14.70 -14.87 12.66
CA THR A 194 15.09 -15.81 11.59
C THR A 194 14.25 -15.65 10.32
N ILE A 195 13.01 -15.19 10.44
CA ILE A 195 12.05 -15.09 9.33
C ILE A 195 11.81 -13.63 8.95
N TYR A 196 11.78 -12.73 9.94
CA TYR A 196 11.48 -11.32 9.76
C TYR A 196 12.33 -10.45 10.69
N GLN A 197 13.13 -9.56 10.11
CA GLN A 197 14.12 -8.76 10.83
C GLN A 197 13.52 -7.56 11.62
N GLY A 198 12.20 -7.40 11.62
CA GLY A 198 11.50 -6.31 12.30
C GLY A 198 10.57 -6.81 13.40
N VAL A 199 10.27 -5.94 14.37
CA VAL A 199 9.11 -6.16 15.26
C VAL A 199 7.86 -5.90 14.43
N ASN A 200 6.99 -6.90 14.30
CA ASN A 200 5.74 -6.82 13.56
C ASN A 200 4.57 -6.73 14.53
N THR A 201 3.97 -5.55 14.64
CA THR A 201 2.84 -5.32 15.55
C THR A 201 1.58 -4.91 14.78
N LYS A 202 0.41 -5.23 15.36
CA LYS A 202 -0.90 -4.93 14.77
C LYS A 202 -1.61 -3.87 15.61
N PHE A 203 -1.93 -2.75 14.97
CA PHE A 203 -2.71 -1.66 15.53
C PHE A 203 -4.13 -1.70 14.95
N PHE A 204 -5.16 -1.81 15.79
CA PHE A 204 -6.56 -1.79 15.39
C PHE A 204 -7.10 -0.37 15.50
N TYR A 205 -7.38 0.23 14.35
CA TYR A 205 -8.00 1.54 14.23
C TYR A 205 -9.53 1.43 14.23
N ASN A 206 -10.18 2.25 15.05
CA ASN A 206 -11.61 2.51 14.98
C ASN A 206 -11.89 3.96 15.45
N THR A 207 -12.78 4.68 14.79
CA THR A 207 -13.26 6.00 15.21
C THR A 207 -13.82 6.01 16.63
N ASN A 208 -14.40 4.89 17.08
CA ASN A 208 -14.96 4.69 18.43
C ASN A 208 -13.90 4.34 19.49
N ASN A 209 -12.66 4.02 19.08
CA ASN A 209 -11.56 3.69 19.98
C ASN A 209 -10.29 4.42 19.53
N LYS A 210 -10.29 5.74 19.72
CA LYS A 210 -9.19 6.61 19.31
C LYS A 210 -7.98 6.40 20.23
N GLY A 211 -7.05 5.57 19.79
CA GLY A 211 -5.64 5.70 20.16
C GLY A 211 -5.04 4.60 21.03
N THR A 212 -5.80 3.61 21.48
CA THR A 212 -5.21 2.46 22.21
C THR A 212 -4.59 1.42 21.29
N GLY A 213 -5.07 1.33 20.04
CA GLY A 213 -4.60 0.33 19.08
C GLY A 213 -5.14 -1.08 19.30
N ILE A 214 -6.03 -1.26 20.27
CA ILE A 214 -6.68 -2.54 20.59
C ILE A 214 -8.11 -2.53 20.05
N CYS A 215 -8.59 -3.68 19.57
CA CYS A 215 -9.99 -3.82 19.18
C CYS A 215 -10.89 -3.83 20.43
N SER A 216 -11.89 -2.95 20.47
CA SER A 216 -12.88 -2.86 21.56
C SER A 216 -14.29 -3.30 21.15
N CYS A 217 -14.41 -3.97 20.00
CA CYS A 217 -15.70 -4.51 19.54
C CYS A 217 -16.18 -5.59 20.51
N LYS A 218 -17.48 -5.58 20.81
CA LYS A 218 -18.16 -6.60 21.61
C LYS A 218 -18.19 -7.94 20.88
N GLY A 219 -18.36 -7.89 19.56
CA GLY A 219 -18.36 -9.06 18.69
C GLY A 219 -16.98 -9.40 18.14
N PHE A 220 -16.88 -10.58 17.51
CA PHE A 220 -15.66 -11.00 16.81
C PHE A 220 -15.32 -10.02 15.67
N CYS A 221 -14.14 -9.39 15.73
CA CYS A 221 -13.66 -8.47 14.71
C CYS A 221 -12.43 -9.03 13.98
N LYS A 222 -12.49 -9.10 12.64
CA LYS A 222 -11.38 -9.57 11.79
C LYS A 222 -10.32 -8.50 11.52
N GLY A 223 -10.61 -7.23 11.83
CA GLY A 223 -9.72 -6.12 11.52
C GLY A 223 -9.66 -5.76 10.02
N GLN A 224 -10.68 -6.11 9.24
CA GLN A 224 -10.72 -5.86 7.78
C GLN A 224 -11.73 -4.79 7.38
N GLY A 225 -12.39 -4.17 8.35
CA GLY A 225 -13.48 -3.23 8.16
C GLY A 225 -13.06 -1.86 7.63
N THR A 226 -13.98 -0.89 7.72
CA THR A 226 -13.77 0.50 7.30
C THR A 226 -12.93 1.31 8.30
N GLY A 227 -12.86 0.87 9.55
CA GLY A 227 -12.30 1.62 10.67
C GLY A 227 -13.34 2.47 11.40
N ASP A 228 -14.63 2.23 11.21
CA ASP A 228 -15.72 2.98 11.84
C ASP A 228 -16.91 2.07 12.16
N GLY A 229 -17.34 2.05 13.42
CA GLY A 229 -18.48 1.24 13.88
C GLY A 229 -18.10 -0.11 14.54
N GLU A 230 -19.13 -0.81 15.02
CA GLU A 230 -18.99 -2.10 15.71
C GLU A 230 -18.59 -3.22 14.74
N GLY A 231 -17.58 -4.02 15.08
CA GLY A 231 -17.03 -5.08 14.22
C GLY A 231 -16.17 -4.59 13.05
N GLU A 232 -16.08 -3.28 12.84
CA GLU A 232 -15.50 -2.65 11.65
C GLU A 232 -14.08 -2.11 11.86
N CYS A 233 -13.34 -2.55 12.89
CA CYS A 233 -11.96 -2.10 13.07
C CYS A 233 -11.10 -2.37 11.82
N LYS A 234 -10.17 -1.46 11.55
CA LYS A 234 -9.15 -1.63 10.54
C LYS A 234 -7.82 -2.00 11.18
N ARG A 235 -7.31 -3.18 10.86
CA ARG A 235 -6.00 -3.65 11.31
C ARG A 235 -4.89 -3.08 10.43
N ILE A 236 -4.03 -2.30 11.06
CA ILE A 236 -2.84 -1.68 10.51
C ILE A 236 -1.64 -2.47 11.02
N THR A 237 -0.69 -2.75 10.14
CA THR A 237 0.57 -3.40 10.50
C THR A 237 1.65 -2.34 10.61
N MET A 238 2.37 -2.35 11.72
CA MET A 238 3.58 -1.56 11.91
C MET A 238 4.77 -2.52 11.97
N SER A 239 5.75 -2.30 11.11
CA SER A 239 6.98 -3.07 11.05
C SER A 239 8.14 -2.18 11.44
N ILE A 240 8.75 -2.47 12.59
CA ILE A 240 9.81 -1.66 13.19
C ILE A 240 11.14 -2.40 13.07
N PHE A 241 12.05 -1.89 12.25
CA PHE A 241 13.36 -2.50 12.02
C PHE A 241 14.40 -1.97 13.01
N ARG A 242 15.41 -2.79 13.31
CA ARG A 242 16.53 -2.44 14.19
C ARG A 242 17.18 -1.11 13.83
N THR A 243 17.28 -0.81 12.55
CA THR A 243 17.89 0.43 12.03
C THR A 243 17.02 1.67 12.20
N GLY A 244 15.96 1.64 13.01
CA GLY A 244 15.00 2.75 13.16
C GLY A 244 14.16 3.03 11.93
N LYS A 245 14.22 2.18 10.89
CA LYS A 245 13.30 2.25 9.73
C LYS A 245 11.97 1.66 10.15
N ILE A 246 10.88 2.29 9.75
CA ILE A 246 9.53 1.87 10.13
C ILE A 246 8.64 1.90 8.89
N ILE A 247 7.85 0.83 8.73
CA ILE A 247 6.81 0.73 7.71
C ILE A 247 5.46 0.66 8.41
N ILE A 248 4.50 1.47 7.97
CA ILE A 248 3.09 1.37 8.38
C ILE A 248 2.28 1.02 7.13
N THR A 249 1.51 -0.06 7.20
CA THR A 249 0.73 -0.59 6.08
C THR A 249 -0.61 -1.18 6.54
N GLY A 250 -1.49 -1.49 5.60
CA GLY A 250 -2.80 -2.10 5.87
C GLY A 250 -3.94 -1.10 5.95
N ALA A 251 -3.66 0.20 5.98
CA ALA A 251 -4.66 1.26 5.98
C ALA A 251 -5.25 1.54 4.59
N ARG A 252 -6.42 2.16 4.57
CA ARG A 252 -7.10 2.67 3.36
C ARG A 252 -7.15 4.21 3.31
N THR A 253 -6.99 4.88 4.45
CA THR A 253 -7.00 6.34 4.57
C THR A 253 -5.74 6.83 5.28
N MET A 254 -5.41 8.11 5.10
CA MET A 254 -4.27 8.72 5.81
C MET A 254 -4.53 8.89 7.30
N ASP A 255 -5.77 9.11 7.73
CA ASP A 255 -6.11 9.25 9.15
C ASP A 255 -5.80 7.97 9.95
N GLN A 256 -6.05 6.82 9.33
CA GLN A 256 -5.70 5.51 9.87
C GLN A 256 -4.18 5.39 10.08
N ILE A 257 -3.39 5.74 9.07
CA ILE A 257 -1.92 5.76 9.15
C ILE A 257 -1.46 6.73 10.24
N GLN A 258 -2.05 7.93 10.28
CA GLN A 258 -1.66 8.98 11.21
C GLN A 258 -1.92 8.56 12.65
N ALA A 259 -3.04 7.89 12.94
CA ALA A 259 -3.32 7.37 14.28
C ALA A 259 -2.27 6.34 14.73
N ALA A 260 -1.90 5.40 13.85
CA ALA A 260 -0.85 4.41 14.13
C ALA A 260 0.52 5.08 14.32
N TYR A 261 0.85 6.07 13.49
CA TYR A 261 2.07 6.86 13.58
C TYR A 261 2.17 7.65 14.90
N VAL A 262 1.10 8.34 15.29
CA VAL A 262 1.04 9.11 16.54
C VAL A 262 1.17 8.17 17.74
N PHE A 263 0.45 7.05 17.74
CA PHE A 263 0.54 6.04 18.78
C PHE A 263 1.97 5.52 18.94
N LEU A 264 2.57 5.01 17.86
CA LEU A 264 3.88 4.37 17.91
C LEU A 264 4.98 5.36 18.32
N ASN A 265 4.91 6.60 17.86
CA ASN A 265 5.84 7.64 18.30
C ASN A 265 5.58 8.11 19.73
N GLY A 266 4.37 7.95 20.26
CA GLY A 266 4.08 8.07 21.68
C GLY A 266 4.83 7.02 22.50
N VAL A 267 4.79 5.75 22.06
CA VAL A 267 5.54 4.64 22.69
C VAL A 267 7.04 4.94 22.71
N PHE A 268 7.63 5.36 21.58
CA PHE A 268 9.06 5.68 21.55
C PHE A 268 9.47 6.83 22.46
N ARG A 269 8.59 7.82 22.66
CA ARG A 269 8.88 8.93 23.59
C ARG A 269 8.77 8.49 25.05
N ALA A 270 7.78 7.66 25.37
CA ALA A 270 7.57 7.16 26.73
C ALA A 270 8.70 6.22 27.18
N HIS A 271 9.21 5.39 26.26
CA HIS A 271 10.22 4.35 26.54
C HIS A 271 11.55 4.62 25.84
N ALA A 272 11.90 5.89 25.66
CA ALA A 272 13.08 6.29 24.89
C ALA A 272 14.37 5.65 25.44
N THR A 273 14.49 5.58 26.77
CA THR A 273 15.65 5.01 27.47
C THR A 273 15.80 3.50 27.31
N GLU A 274 14.70 2.75 27.28
CA GLU A 274 14.75 1.29 27.13
C GLU A 274 14.85 0.84 25.66
N VAL A 275 14.31 1.64 24.74
CA VAL A 275 14.09 1.21 23.35
C VAL A 275 15.07 1.85 22.36
N LEU A 276 15.56 3.07 22.60
CA LEU A 276 16.37 3.79 21.62
C LEU A 276 17.86 3.65 21.91
N ILE A 277 18.60 3.24 20.87
CA ILE A 277 20.06 3.11 20.91
C ILE A 277 20.64 4.20 20.01
N LYS A 278 21.44 5.10 20.59
CA LYS A 278 22.13 6.15 19.83
C LYS A 278 23.09 5.51 18.84
N ARG A 279 23.00 5.90 17.56
CA ARG A 279 23.97 5.47 16.55
C ARG A 279 25.32 6.12 16.89
N VAL A 280 26.34 5.28 17.03
CA VAL A 280 27.74 5.70 17.17
C VAL A 280 28.28 6.05 15.79
#